data_AF-A0A6P8PCL5-F1
#
_entry.id   AF-A0A6P8PCL5-F1
#
_cell.length_a   1.000
_cell.length_b   1.000
_cell.length_c   1.000
_cell.angle_alpha   90.00
_cell.angle_beta   90.00
_cell.angle_gamma   90.00
#
_symmetry.space_group_name_H-M   'P 1'
#
loop_
_entity.id
_entity.type
_entity.pdbx_description
1 polymer ?
#
loop_
_entity_poly.entity_id
_entity_poly.type
_entity_poly.pdbx_seq_one_letter_code
_entity_poly.pdbx_strand_id
1 'polypeptide(L)'
;MRLQNRLYVSWRSPTNIDCKLVGPETPCFCLHRYKQHKTDFEEIPKERPIYLPCRVSNCQCKSYHYVPKNGSQPIRCRCKHFSDEHSEVPGYPCKKCSKCSGFHSSFTCGCGQPTYAHETIVETKEERLALGKPVGQDVPYAAMGGLTGFSSLAEGYMRLDNSGIGALPADLLESPVTNMDHPFLKAYSPPGPSQLTAGSSNMTRQVAQLKSSEEDDMAYFERQYQERLKNERIAKAMKKTQDSAPSKSKHP
;
A
#
# COMPACT_ATOMS: atom_id res chain seq x y z
N MET A 1 -26.28 -20.54 -4.99
CA MET A 1 -25.28 -20.72 -3.91
C MET A 1 -24.03 -19.85 -4.10
N ARG A 2 -23.14 -20.12 -5.08
CA ARG A 2 -21.84 -19.42 -5.20
C ARG A 2 -21.92 -17.90 -5.40
N LEU A 3 -22.93 -17.40 -6.12
CA LEU A 3 -23.13 -15.98 -6.34
C LEU A 3 -23.55 -15.24 -5.06
N GLN A 4 -24.21 -15.94 -4.13
CA GLN A 4 -24.74 -15.37 -2.90
C GLN A 4 -23.74 -15.52 -1.74
N ASN A 5 -23.11 -16.69 -1.63
CA ASN A 5 -22.19 -17.02 -0.54
C ASN A 5 -20.72 -16.86 -0.92
N ARG A 6 -20.42 -15.91 -1.80
CA ARG A 6 -19.05 -15.62 -2.19
C ARG A 6 -18.28 -15.04 -1.00
N LEU A 7 -17.11 -15.61 -0.73
CA LEU A 7 -16.17 -15.09 0.26
C LEU A 7 -15.11 -14.19 -0.39
N TYR A 8 -14.83 -13.08 0.28
CA TYR A 8 -13.81 -12.10 -0.09
C TYR A 8 -12.62 -12.28 0.83
N VAL A 9 -11.46 -12.61 0.24
CA VAL A 9 -10.26 -12.89 1.01
C VAL A 9 -9.20 -11.86 0.66
N SER A 10 -8.70 -11.16 1.68
CA SER A 10 -7.65 -10.16 1.55
C SER A 10 -6.57 -10.32 2.61
N TRP A 11 -5.38 -9.87 2.28
CA TRP A 11 -4.28 -9.70 3.22
C TRP A 11 -4.20 -8.23 3.59
N ARG A 12 -4.61 -7.90 4.81
CA ARG A 12 -4.91 -6.54 5.25
C ARG A 12 -3.86 -6.02 6.23
N SER A 13 -3.44 -4.78 6.04
CA SER A 13 -2.56 -4.06 6.98
C SER A 13 -3.35 -3.52 8.18
N PRO A 14 -2.68 -3.13 9.28
CA PRO A 14 -3.34 -2.46 10.41
C PRO A 14 -3.99 -1.12 10.03
N THR A 15 -3.62 -0.53 8.89
CA THR A 15 -4.22 0.70 8.35
C THR A 15 -5.48 0.44 7.51
N ASN A 16 -6.07 -0.76 7.60
CA ASN A 16 -7.25 -1.19 6.83
C ASN A 16 -7.09 -1.28 5.30
N ILE A 17 -5.86 -1.15 4.79
CA ILE A 17 -5.53 -1.33 3.38
C ILE A 17 -5.44 -2.83 3.08
N ASP A 18 -6.20 -3.31 2.08
CA ASP A 18 -6.05 -4.66 1.58
C ASP A 18 -4.80 -4.72 0.69
N CYS A 19 -3.64 -4.97 1.28
CA CYS A 19 -2.36 -4.99 0.57
C CYS A 19 -2.34 -6.05 -0.52
N LYS A 20 -2.94 -7.23 -0.28
CA LYS A 20 -3.16 -8.23 -1.33
C LYS A 20 -4.61 -8.68 -1.39
N LEU A 21 -5.19 -8.72 -2.59
CA LEU A 21 -6.44 -9.44 -2.84
C LEU A 21 -6.13 -10.85 -3.31
N VAL A 22 -6.71 -11.84 -2.63
CA VAL A 22 -6.46 -13.26 -2.91
C VAL A 22 -7.32 -13.70 -4.08
N GLY A 23 -6.68 -14.29 -5.08
CA GLY A 23 -7.34 -14.88 -6.24
C GLY A 23 -7.22 -16.41 -6.24
N PRO A 24 -7.85 -17.08 -7.23
CA PRO A 24 -7.91 -18.54 -7.30
C PRO A 24 -6.53 -19.20 -7.41
N GLU A 25 -5.59 -18.53 -8.09
CA GLU A 25 -4.23 -19.03 -8.31
C GLU A 25 -3.25 -18.60 -7.21
N THR A 26 -3.67 -17.77 -6.25
CA THR A 26 -2.79 -17.30 -5.17
C THR A 26 -2.46 -18.46 -4.22
N PRO A 27 -1.16 -18.70 -3.93
CA PRO A 27 -0.75 -19.79 -3.06
C PRO A 27 -1.00 -19.46 -1.58
N CYS A 28 -1.43 -20.48 -0.85
CA CYS A 28 -1.47 -20.54 0.60
C CYS A 28 -0.06 -20.86 1.16
N PHE A 29 0.11 -20.71 2.47
CA PHE A 29 1.26 -21.19 3.23
C PHE A 29 1.57 -22.67 2.97
N CYS A 30 0.54 -23.51 2.78
CA CYS A 30 0.68 -24.93 2.43
C CYS A 30 1.08 -25.18 0.96
N LEU A 31 1.40 -24.13 0.20
CA LEU A 31 1.78 -24.13 -1.22
C LEU A 31 0.67 -24.53 -2.20
N HIS A 32 -0.49 -24.94 -1.71
CA HIS A 32 -1.69 -25.14 -2.52
C HIS A 32 -2.40 -23.81 -2.81
N ARG A 33 -3.09 -23.78 -3.94
CA ARG A 33 -3.79 -22.58 -4.43
C ARG A 33 -5.09 -22.35 -3.68
N TYR A 34 -5.55 -21.11 -3.63
CA TYR A 34 -6.82 -20.76 -3.00
C TYR A 34 -8.00 -21.58 -3.51
N LYS A 35 -8.07 -21.85 -4.82
CA LYS A 35 -9.11 -22.72 -5.43
C LYS A 35 -9.12 -24.17 -4.93
N GLN A 36 -8.03 -24.63 -4.31
CA GLN A 36 -7.91 -25.96 -3.73
C GLN A 36 -8.34 -25.99 -2.25
N HIS A 37 -8.80 -24.87 -1.69
CA HIS A 37 -9.36 -24.80 -0.34
C HIS A 37 -10.89 -24.81 -0.38
N LYS A 38 -11.52 -25.05 0.77
CA LYS A 38 -12.98 -24.99 0.91
C LYS A 38 -13.44 -23.52 0.89
N THR A 39 -13.78 -23.04 -0.29
CA THR A 39 -14.32 -21.68 -0.52
C THR A 39 -15.84 -21.66 -0.68
N ASP A 40 -16.42 -22.79 -1.06
CA ASP A 40 -17.86 -22.93 -1.28
C ASP A 40 -18.54 -23.42 0.00
N PHE A 41 -19.51 -22.64 0.48
CA PHE A 41 -20.36 -22.96 1.64
C PHE A 41 -21.84 -22.81 1.25
N GLU A 42 -22.67 -23.77 1.67
CA GLU A 42 -24.13 -23.70 1.54
C GLU A 42 -24.72 -22.67 2.50
N GLU A 43 -24.24 -22.68 3.73
CA GLU A 43 -24.50 -21.66 4.74
C GLU A 43 -23.16 -21.16 5.29
N ILE A 44 -22.99 -19.84 5.31
CA ILE A 44 -21.75 -19.23 5.80
C ILE A 44 -21.72 -19.37 7.33
N PRO A 45 -20.63 -19.90 7.92
CA PRO A 45 -20.49 -19.96 9.37
C PRO A 45 -20.63 -18.57 10.00
N LYS A 46 -21.42 -18.48 11.08
CA LYS A 46 -21.59 -17.23 11.84
C LYS A 46 -20.38 -16.91 12.73
N GLU A 47 -19.65 -17.93 13.14
CA GLU A 47 -18.44 -17.78 13.96
C GLU A 47 -17.28 -17.23 13.12
N ARG A 48 -16.53 -16.29 13.71
CA ARG A 48 -15.36 -15.66 13.11
C ARG A 48 -14.09 -16.11 13.84
N PRO A 49 -12.97 -16.36 13.13
CA PRO A 49 -12.77 -16.26 11.68
C PRO A 49 -13.32 -17.46 10.87
N ILE A 50 -13.70 -17.24 9.61
CA ILE A 50 -14.15 -18.31 8.70
C ILE A 50 -12.94 -19.14 8.26
N TYR A 51 -12.90 -20.40 8.68
CA TYR A 51 -11.81 -21.32 8.31
C TYR A 51 -12.00 -21.90 6.92
N LEU A 52 -10.95 -21.82 6.10
CA LEU A 52 -10.93 -22.32 4.72
C LEU A 52 -9.96 -23.50 4.59
N PRO A 53 -10.32 -24.72 5.03
CA PRO A 53 -9.42 -25.88 5.04
C PRO A 53 -9.01 -26.30 3.62
N CYS A 54 -7.80 -26.83 3.48
CA CYS A 54 -7.30 -27.34 2.21
C CYS A 54 -8.00 -28.67 1.85
N ARG A 55 -8.35 -28.86 0.58
CA ARG A 55 -8.99 -30.09 0.05
C ARG A 55 -7.99 -31.05 -0.60
N VAL A 56 -6.72 -30.67 -0.71
CA VAL A 56 -5.69 -31.55 -1.28
C VAL A 56 -5.42 -32.70 -0.31
N SER A 57 -5.38 -33.92 -0.84
CA SER A 57 -5.10 -35.15 -0.08
C SER A 57 -3.85 -35.01 0.78
N ASN A 58 -3.93 -35.45 2.04
CA ASN A 58 -2.84 -35.45 3.01
C ASN A 58 -2.33 -34.07 3.45
N CYS A 59 -2.99 -32.96 3.07
CA CYS A 59 -2.62 -31.63 3.58
C CYS A 59 -3.28 -31.36 4.94
N GLN A 60 -2.50 -30.96 5.95
CA GLN A 60 -3.00 -30.67 7.30
C GLN A 60 -3.41 -29.21 7.52
N CYS A 61 -3.50 -28.43 6.44
CA CYS A 61 -3.82 -27.01 6.48
C CYS A 61 -5.28 -26.77 6.87
N LYS A 62 -5.50 -26.21 8.07
CA LYS A 62 -6.84 -25.93 8.62
C LYS A 62 -7.52 -24.70 8.03
N SER A 63 -6.74 -23.73 7.56
CA SER A 63 -7.25 -22.49 6.98
C SER A 63 -6.28 -21.89 5.99
N TYR A 64 -6.82 -21.23 4.97
CA TYR A 64 -6.03 -20.46 4.02
C TYR A 64 -5.27 -19.34 4.73
N HIS A 65 -3.96 -19.24 4.46
CA HIS A 65 -3.09 -18.22 5.01
C HIS A 65 -2.15 -17.72 3.91
N TYR A 66 -2.19 -16.42 3.62
CA TYR A 66 -1.34 -15.83 2.59
C TYR A 66 0.06 -15.52 3.15
N VAL A 67 1.09 -15.75 2.31
CA VAL A 67 2.47 -15.33 2.59
C VAL A 67 2.93 -14.44 1.44
N PRO A 68 3.36 -13.20 1.71
CA PRO A 68 3.84 -12.32 0.65
C PRO A 68 5.14 -12.83 0.03
N LYS A 69 5.37 -12.43 -1.21
CA LYS A 69 6.60 -12.69 -1.97
C LYS A 69 7.27 -11.36 -2.31
N ASN A 70 8.59 -11.33 -2.40
CA ASN A 70 9.32 -10.19 -2.92
C ASN A 70 9.45 -10.35 -4.45
N GLY A 71 8.44 -9.87 -5.18
CA GLY A 71 8.31 -10.15 -6.61
C GLY A 71 8.13 -11.65 -6.86
N SER A 72 9.07 -12.28 -7.56
CA SER A 72 9.08 -13.73 -7.80
C SER A 72 9.72 -14.54 -6.66
N GLN A 73 10.44 -13.88 -5.74
CA GLN A 73 11.25 -14.57 -4.73
C GLN A 73 10.46 -14.81 -3.44
N PRO A 74 10.50 -16.03 -2.86
CA PRO A 74 9.92 -16.29 -1.56
C PRO A 74 10.68 -15.54 -0.46
N ILE A 75 9.95 -15.04 0.53
CA ILE A 75 10.54 -14.35 1.68
C ILE A 75 11.06 -15.37 2.69
N ARG A 76 12.06 -14.94 3.49
CA ARG A 76 12.65 -15.78 4.53
C ARG A 76 12.06 -15.46 5.90
N CYS A 77 11.98 -16.50 6.72
CA CYS A 77 11.75 -16.37 8.15
C CYS A 77 12.99 -15.81 8.86
N ARG A 78 12.85 -15.32 10.09
CA ARG A 78 13.94 -14.94 11.00
C ARG A 78 14.95 -16.06 11.22
N CYS A 79 14.53 -17.32 11.09
CA CYS A 79 15.41 -18.49 11.14
C CYS A 79 16.18 -18.74 9.83
N LYS A 80 16.10 -17.83 8.84
CA LYS A 80 16.74 -17.86 7.51
C LYS A 80 16.21 -18.90 6.51
N HIS A 81 15.24 -19.71 6.92
CA HIS A 81 14.53 -20.69 6.10
C HIS A 81 13.34 -20.07 5.36
N PHE A 82 12.94 -20.68 4.24
CA PHE A 82 11.79 -20.23 3.43
C PHE A 82 10.47 -20.70 4.02
N SER A 83 9.35 -20.13 3.57
CA SER A 83 7.99 -20.54 3.96
C SER A 83 7.76 -22.04 3.79
N ASP A 84 8.27 -22.58 2.69
CA ASP A 84 8.07 -23.96 2.22
C ASP A 84 8.77 -24.97 3.14
N GLU A 85 9.74 -24.50 3.94
CA GLU A 85 10.50 -25.29 4.91
C GLU A 85 9.85 -25.28 6.30
N HIS A 86 8.66 -24.70 6.43
CA HIS A 86 7.85 -24.71 7.64
C HIS A 86 6.65 -25.67 7.45
N SER A 87 6.04 -26.08 8.56
CA SER A 87 4.82 -26.88 8.54
C SER A 87 3.60 -26.00 8.26
N GLU A 88 2.65 -26.55 7.52
CA GLU A 88 1.34 -25.97 7.24
C GLU A 88 0.37 -25.97 8.43
N VAL A 89 0.74 -26.63 9.53
CA VAL A 89 -0.04 -26.66 10.77
C VAL A 89 0.02 -25.29 11.45
N PRO A 90 -1.10 -24.77 12.01
CA PRO A 90 -1.10 -23.51 12.73
C PRO A 90 0.00 -23.44 13.79
N GLY A 91 0.63 -22.27 13.89
CA GLY A 91 1.92 -22.10 14.57
C GLY A 91 3.08 -22.07 13.57
N TYR A 92 2.97 -22.78 12.45
CA TYR A 92 3.93 -22.78 11.35
C TYR A 92 5.38 -23.04 11.78
N PRO A 93 5.68 -24.10 12.56
CA PRO A 93 7.02 -24.38 13.04
C PRO A 93 7.96 -24.74 11.89
N CYS A 94 9.24 -24.40 12.03
CA CYS A 94 10.24 -24.75 11.02
C CYS A 94 10.56 -26.25 11.07
N LYS A 95 10.61 -26.91 9.91
CA LYS A 95 11.00 -28.33 9.79
C LYS A 95 12.51 -28.52 9.87
N LYS A 96 13.29 -27.48 9.60
CA LYS A 96 14.77 -27.53 9.54
C LYS A 96 15.48 -27.13 10.84
N CYS A 97 14.84 -26.34 11.71
CA CYS A 97 15.44 -25.93 12.97
C CYS A 97 14.47 -26.01 14.15
N SER A 98 15.00 -26.37 15.32
CA SER A 98 14.21 -26.63 16.53
C SER A 98 13.83 -25.36 17.32
N LYS A 99 14.51 -24.23 17.07
CA LYS A 99 14.29 -22.97 17.82
C LYS A 99 13.21 -22.07 17.21
N CYS A 100 12.69 -22.42 16.03
CA CYS A 100 11.70 -21.62 15.32
C CYS A 100 10.31 -22.23 15.49
N SER A 101 9.54 -21.65 16.42
CA SER A 101 8.17 -22.05 16.71
C SER A 101 7.16 -21.54 15.68
N GLY A 102 7.52 -20.53 14.88
CA GLY A 102 6.64 -20.00 13.85
C GLY A 102 7.30 -19.14 12.77
N PHE A 103 6.61 -19.02 11.65
CA PHE A 103 7.05 -18.25 10.50
C PHE A 103 6.91 -16.75 10.76
N HIS A 104 8.04 -16.07 10.97
CA HIS A 104 8.11 -14.63 11.14
C HIS A 104 9.12 -14.05 10.15
N SER A 105 8.67 -13.27 9.18
CA SER A 105 9.56 -12.58 8.25
C SER A 105 9.81 -11.13 8.67
N SER A 106 11.03 -10.63 8.42
CA SER A 106 11.37 -9.20 8.52
C SER A 106 11.04 -8.43 7.22
N PHE A 107 10.34 -9.05 6.27
CA PHE A 107 9.89 -8.39 5.06
C PHE A 107 8.86 -7.29 5.38
N THR A 108 9.07 -6.13 4.76
CA THR A 108 8.17 -4.97 4.84
C THR A 108 7.32 -4.94 3.58
N CYS A 109 5.99 -4.87 3.75
CA CYS A 109 5.07 -4.70 2.63
C CYS A 109 5.26 -3.32 1.98
N GLY A 110 4.86 -3.16 0.71
CA GLY A 110 4.86 -1.87 0.03
C GLY A 110 4.01 -0.79 0.71
N CYS A 111 3.06 -1.17 1.59
CA CYS A 111 2.34 -0.22 2.44
C CYS A 111 3.15 0.35 3.62
N GLY A 112 4.41 -0.09 3.79
CA GLY A 112 5.31 0.34 4.86
C GLY A 112 5.18 -0.45 6.17
N GLN A 113 4.18 -1.33 6.29
CA GLN A 113 3.99 -2.16 7.49
C GLN A 113 4.68 -3.52 7.37
N PRO A 114 5.17 -4.11 8.49
CA PRO A 114 5.83 -5.41 8.45
C PRO A 114 4.83 -6.55 8.20
N THR A 115 5.33 -7.66 7.64
CA THR A 115 4.51 -8.82 7.27
C THR A 115 3.64 -9.36 8.41
N TYR A 116 4.18 -9.43 9.63
CA TYR A 116 3.46 -9.99 10.79
C TYR A 116 2.31 -9.10 11.30
N ALA A 117 2.29 -7.82 10.94
CA ALA A 117 1.20 -6.91 11.30
C ALA A 117 -0.02 -7.09 10.40
N HIS A 118 0.13 -7.84 9.30
CA HIS A 118 -0.96 -8.10 8.38
C HIS A 118 -1.68 -9.40 8.74
N GLU A 119 -2.98 -9.42 8.49
CA GLU A 119 -3.83 -10.58 8.70
C GLU A 119 -4.49 -11.01 7.40
N THR A 120 -4.67 -12.33 7.22
CA THR A 120 -5.51 -12.85 6.14
C THR A 120 -6.97 -12.85 6.62
N ILE A 121 -7.76 -11.94 6.08
CA ILE A 121 -9.16 -11.73 6.48
C ILE A 121 -10.08 -12.37 5.44
N VAL A 122 -11.11 -13.06 5.94
CA VAL A 122 -12.17 -13.67 5.14
C VAL A 122 -13.49 -12.98 5.49
N GLU A 123 -14.09 -12.32 4.51
CA GLU A 123 -15.29 -11.49 4.65
C GLU A 123 -16.43 -11.99 3.76
N THR A 124 -17.67 -11.72 4.16
CA THR A 124 -18.84 -11.86 3.29
C THR A 124 -19.05 -10.61 2.46
N LYS A 125 -19.93 -10.71 1.45
CA LYS A 125 -20.35 -9.56 0.63
C LYS A 125 -20.91 -8.43 1.48
N GLU A 126 -21.74 -8.76 2.46
CA GLU A 126 -22.41 -7.81 3.35
C GLU A 126 -21.41 -7.05 4.24
N GLU A 127 -20.46 -7.73 4.85
CA GLU A 127 -19.42 -7.09 5.66
C GLU A 127 -18.55 -6.16 4.84
N ARG A 128 -18.21 -6.59 3.63
CA ARG A 128 -17.36 -5.80 2.75
C ARG A 128 -18.06 -4.52 2.28
N LEU A 129 -19.36 -4.61 2.00
CA LEU A 129 -20.22 -3.46 1.73
C LEU A 129 -20.34 -2.53 2.94
N ALA A 130 -20.49 -3.07 4.15
CA ALA A 130 -20.55 -2.29 5.39
C ALA A 130 -19.25 -1.51 5.64
N LEU A 131 -18.10 -2.05 5.21
CA LEU A 131 -16.81 -1.36 5.24
C LEU A 131 -16.59 -0.41 4.05
N GLY A 132 -17.56 -0.26 3.14
CA GLY A 132 -17.44 0.58 1.95
C GLY A 132 -16.42 0.07 0.93
N LYS A 133 -16.04 -1.20 0.99
CA LYS A 133 -15.03 -1.80 0.10
C LYS A 133 -15.68 -2.37 -1.17
N PRO A 134 -14.98 -2.34 -2.31
CA PRO A 134 -15.45 -2.95 -3.55
C PRO A 134 -15.76 -4.44 -3.39
N VAL A 135 -16.88 -4.84 -4.00
CA VAL A 135 -17.38 -6.22 -4.09
C VAL A 135 -17.42 -6.75 -5.53
N GLY A 136 -17.28 -5.86 -6.52
CA GLY A 136 -17.22 -6.19 -7.94
C GLY A 136 -18.54 -6.76 -8.49
N GLN A 137 -18.49 -7.22 -9.75
CA GLN A 137 -19.60 -7.94 -10.35
C GLN A 137 -19.64 -9.39 -9.85
N ASP A 138 -20.86 -9.92 -9.69
CA ASP A 138 -21.06 -11.31 -9.33
C ASP A 138 -20.68 -12.19 -10.53
N VAL A 139 -19.74 -13.12 -10.31
CA VAL A 139 -19.20 -14.01 -11.32
C VAL A 139 -19.43 -15.46 -10.91
N PRO A 140 -19.73 -16.38 -11.86
CA PRO A 140 -20.01 -17.78 -11.54
C PRO A 140 -18.76 -18.60 -11.21
N TYR A 141 -17.56 -18.02 -11.39
CA TYR A 141 -16.29 -18.71 -11.18
C TYR A 141 -16.03 -18.98 -9.69
N ALA A 142 -15.56 -20.18 -9.38
CA ALA A 142 -15.27 -20.59 -8.00
C ALA A 142 -14.01 -19.92 -7.45
N ALA A 143 -13.96 -19.71 -6.14
CA ALA A 143 -12.76 -19.23 -5.44
C ALA A 143 -12.19 -17.90 -6.01
N MET A 144 -13.06 -16.96 -6.39
CA MET A 144 -12.61 -15.63 -6.82
C MET A 144 -11.96 -14.82 -5.70
N GLY A 145 -12.26 -15.18 -4.45
CA GLY A 145 -11.68 -14.54 -3.27
C GLY A 145 -11.93 -13.03 -3.32
N GLY A 146 -10.88 -12.26 -3.08
CA GLY A 146 -10.91 -10.81 -3.04
C GLY A 146 -10.92 -10.11 -4.41
N LEU A 147 -10.83 -10.81 -5.55
CA LEU A 147 -10.72 -10.17 -6.86
C LEU A 147 -12.04 -9.55 -7.33
N THR A 148 -12.12 -8.23 -7.44
CA THR A 148 -13.34 -7.50 -7.81
C THR A 148 -13.28 -6.83 -9.17
N GLY A 149 -12.08 -6.70 -9.74
CA GLY A 149 -11.85 -6.13 -11.06
C GLY A 149 -10.35 -6.14 -11.41
N PHE A 150 -9.97 -5.44 -12.48
CA PHE A 150 -8.57 -5.36 -12.91
C PHE A 150 -7.68 -4.65 -11.88
N SER A 151 -8.20 -3.62 -11.20
CA SER A 151 -7.48 -2.92 -10.12
C SER A 151 -7.02 -3.88 -9.04
N SER A 152 -7.78 -4.94 -8.75
CA SER A 152 -7.47 -5.92 -7.71
C SER A 152 -6.18 -6.71 -7.93
N LEU A 153 -5.63 -6.71 -9.14
CA LEU A 153 -4.36 -7.38 -9.45
C LEU A 153 -3.15 -6.57 -8.96
N ALA A 154 -3.30 -5.25 -8.85
CA ALA A 154 -2.27 -4.38 -8.29
C ALA A 154 -2.17 -4.55 -6.76
N GLU A 155 -1.01 -4.25 -6.21
CA GLU A 155 -0.81 -4.24 -4.76
C GLU A 155 -1.65 -3.13 -4.12
N GLY A 156 -2.18 -3.35 -2.91
CA GLY A 156 -3.10 -2.46 -2.23
C GLY A 156 -2.61 -1.03 -2.07
N TYR A 157 -1.32 -0.84 -1.83
CA TYR A 157 -0.74 0.51 -1.72
C TYR A 157 -0.73 1.27 -3.07
N MET A 158 -0.92 0.59 -4.20
CA MET A 158 -1.00 1.22 -5.52
C MET A 158 -2.44 1.44 -5.99
N ARG A 159 -3.43 0.88 -5.26
CA ARG A 159 -4.84 0.94 -5.66
C ARG A 159 -5.49 2.21 -5.12
N LEU A 160 -6.18 2.92 -6.00
CA LEU A 160 -6.97 4.12 -5.68
C LEU A 160 -8.42 3.80 -5.29
N ASP A 161 -8.79 2.52 -5.22
CA ASP A 161 -10.11 2.10 -4.73
C ASP A 161 -10.14 2.04 -3.19
N ASN A 162 -11.33 1.99 -2.59
CA ASN A 162 -11.52 1.94 -1.14
C ASN A 162 -10.90 0.71 -0.44
N SER A 163 -10.44 -0.28 -1.22
CA SER A 163 -9.69 -1.42 -0.67
C SER A 163 -8.18 -1.18 -0.64
N GLY A 164 -7.68 -0.17 -1.34
CA GLY A 164 -6.29 0.26 -1.34
C GLY A 164 -6.04 1.46 -0.44
N ILE A 165 -5.27 2.43 -0.93
CA ILE A 165 -5.10 3.75 -0.29
C ILE A 165 -6.41 4.55 -0.33
N GLY A 166 -7.32 4.20 -1.24
CA GLY A 166 -8.48 5.02 -1.56
C GLY A 166 -8.08 6.20 -2.45
N ALA A 167 -9.08 6.88 -3.00
CA ALA A 167 -8.85 8.19 -3.57
C ALA A 167 -8.51 9.16 -2.44
N LEU A 168 -7.55 10.05 -2.67
CA LEU A 168 -7.37 11.21 -1.79
C LEU A 168 -8.71 11.96 -1.69
N PRO A 169 -9.08 12.47 -0.50
CA PRO A 169 -10.31 13.21 -0.35
C PRO A 169 -10.37 14.36 -1.36
N ALA A 170 -11.55 14.61 -1.93
CA ALA A 170 -11.74 15.62 -2.98
C ALA A 170 -11.17 16.97 -2.56
N ASP A 171 -11.34 17.36 -1.29
CA ASP A 171 -10.78 18.60 -0.72
C ASP A 171 -9.25 18.74 -0.86
N LEU A 172 -8.50 17.63 -0.82
CA LEU A 172 -7.05 17.63 -1.04
C LEU A 172 -6.68 17.58 -2.52
N LEU A 173 -7.53 16.99 -3.37
CA LEU A 173 -7.30 16.93 -4.80
C LEU A 173 -7.65 18.25 -5.50
N GLU A 174 -8.68 18.93 -4.99
CA GLU A 174 -9.23 20.21 -5.47
C GLU A 174 -8.64 21.41 -4.71
N SER A 175 -7.74 21.18 -3.75
CA SER A 175 -7.08 22.26 -3.03
C SER A 175 -6.36 23.18 -4.03
N PRO A 176 -6.59 24.50 -3.97
CA PRO A 176 -5.94 25.44 -4.88
C PRO A 176 -4.42 25.30 -4.76
N VAL A 177 -3.73 25.15 -5.89
CA VAL A 177 -2.27 25.12 -5.91
C VAL A 177 -1.74 26.42 -5.33
N THR A 178 -1.11 26.34 -4.16
CA THR A 178 -0.56 27.46 -3.42
C THR A 178 0.85 27.79 -3.91
N ASN A 179 1.35 28.98 -3.55
CA ASN A 179 2.72 29.35 -3.89
C ASN A 179 3.79 28.48 -3.18
N MET A 180 3.39 27.71 -2.16
CA MET A 180 4.27 26.77 -1.45
C MET A 180 4.33 25.38 -2.10
N ASP A 181 3.47 25.12 -3.09
CA ASP A 181 3.43 23.82 -3.76
C ASP A 181 4.53 23.67 -4.81
N HIS A 182 4.85 22.41 -5.08
CA HIS A 182 5.95 22.04 -5.97
C HIS A 182 5.74 22.66 -7.36
N PRO A 183 6.79 23.26 -7.99
CA PRO A 183 6.67 23.89 -9.31
C PRO A 183 6.03 22.99 -10.38
N PHE A 184 6.30 21.69 -10.29
CA PHE A 184 5.64 20.66 -11.11
C PHE A 184 4.10 20.74 -11.04
N LEU A 185 3.51 20.80 -9.84
CA LEU A 185 2.06 20.91 -9.69
C LEU A 185 1.49 22.22 -10.24
N LYS A 186 2.27 23.31 -10.17
CA LYS A 186 1.90 24.61 -10.77
C LYS A 186 1.87 24.54 -12.31
N ALA A 187 2.83 23.85 -12.92
CA ALA A 187 2.97 23.77 -14.38
C ALA A 187 1.85 22.95 -15.06
N TYR A 188 1.29 21.95 -14.37
CA TYR A 188 0.23 21.09 -14.91
C TYR A 188 -1.17 21.44 -14.39
N SER A 189 -1.33 22.56 -13.67
CA SER A 189 -2.65 23.06 -13.29
C SER A 189 -3.42 23.46 -14.55
N PRO A 190 -4.68 23.01 -14.75
CA PRO A 190 -5.44 23.35 -15.93
C PRO A 190 -5.60 24.88 -16.03
N PRO A 191 -5.46 25.48 -17.24
CA PRO A 191 -5.69 26.89 -17.41
C PRO A 191 -7.15 27.19 -17.03
N GLY A 192 -7.35 28.18 -16.17
CA GLY A 192 -8.68 28.63 -15.78
C GLY A 192 -9.53 29.05 -17.00
N PRO A 193 -10.85 29.22 -16.82
CA PRO A 193 -11.83 29.37 -17.90
C PRO A 193 -11.67 30.61 -18.82
N SER A 194 -10.59 31.39 -18.71
CA SER A 194 -10.39 32.64 -19.43
C SER A 194 -9.43 32.59 -20.63
N GLN A 195 -8.95 31.42 -21.07
CA GLN A 195 -7.97 31.34 -22.18
C GLN A 195 -8.37 30.45 -23.38
N LEU A 196 -9.67 30.18 -23.56
CA LEU A 196 -10.15 29.43 -24.73
C LEU A 196 -10.37 30.33 -25.96
N THR A 197 -9.33 31.03 -26.42
CA THR A 197 -9.34 31.66 -27.75
C THR A 197 -7.93 31.73 -28.36
N ALA A 198 -7.49 30.68 -29.07
CA ALA A 198 -6.65 30.79 -30.29
C ALA A 198 -6.22 29.39 -30.78
N GLY A 199 -6.44 29.13 -32.07
CA GLY A 199 -6.34 27.81 -32.69
C GLY A 199 -4.93 27.26 -32.90
N SER A 200 -4.85 25.93 -32.92
CA SER A 200 -4.09 24.97 -33.74
C SER A 200 -2.67 25.26 -34.28
N SER A 201 -1.92 26.27 -33.82
CA SER A 201 -0.51 26.49 -34.22
C SER A 201 0.49 26.36 -33.08
N ASN A 202 0.04 26.02 -31.86
CA ASN A 202 0.83 26.15 -30.63
C ASN A 202 1.69 24.93 -30.23
N MET A 203 1.63 23.79 -30.93
CA MET A 203 2.32 22.58 -30.47
C MET A 203 3.85 22.68 -30.64
N THR A 204 4.34 23.31 -31.71
CA THR A 204 5.79 23.49 -31.94
C THR A 204 6.42 24.56 -31.05
N ARG A 205 5.64 25.57 -30.63
CA ARG A 205 6.10 26.64 -29.73
C ARG A 205 6.17 26.19 -28.26
N GLN A 206 5.30 25.27 -27.86
CA GLN A 206 5.33 24.64 -26.53
C GLN A 206 6.60 23.80 -26.30
N VAL A 207 7.10 23.08 -27.32
CA VAL A 207 8.33 22.28 -27.20
C VAL A 207 9.59 23.14 -27.12
N ALA A 208 9.61 24.31 -27.76
CA ALA A 208 10.71 25.27 -27.67
C ALA A 208 10.76 25.98 -26.31
N GLN A 209 9.62 26.27 -25.69
CA GLN A 209 9.54 26.84 -24.33
C GLN A 209 9.90 25.85 -23.22
N LEU A 210 9.75 24.53 -23.44
CA LEU A 210 10.13 23.50 -22.47
C LEU A 210 11.65 23.41 -22.28
N LYS A 211 12.45 23.59 -23.34
CA LYS A 211 13.93 23.53 -23.24
C LYS A 211 14.53 24.73 -22.51
N SER A 212 13.90 25.91 -22.59
CA SER A 212 14.29 27.06 -21.77
C SER A 212 13.83 26.93 -20.31
N SER A 213 12.84 26.06 -20.03
CA SER A 213 12.33 25.88 -18.66
C SER A 213 13.25 25.05 -17.79
N GLU A 214 13.98 24.06 -18.31
CA GLU A 214 14.82 23.18 -17.48
C GLU A 214 16.02 23.92 -16.86
N GLU A 215 16.68 24.82 -17.60
CA GLU A 215 17.77 25.66 -17.07
C GLU A 215 17.25 26.71 -16.07
N ASP A 216 16.10 27.33 -16.37
CA ASP A 216 15.42 28.26 -15.47
C ASP A 216 14.92 27.55 -14.19
N ASP A 217 14.46 26.31 -14.30
CA ASP A 217 14.02 25.47 -13.17
C ASP A 217 15.23 25.08 -12.31
N MET A 218 16.36 24.69 -12.91
CA MET A 218 17.61 24.46 -12.17
C MET A 218 18.08 25.73 -11.43
N ALA A 219 18.05 26.89 -12.09
CA ALA A 219 18.41 28.17 -11.47
C ALA A 219 17.45 28.56 -10.33
N TYR A 220 16.17 28.24 -10.44
CA TYR A 220 15.17 28.45 -9.40
C TYR A 220 15.46 27.59 -8.16
N PHE A 221 15.71 26.29 -8.33
CA PHE A 221 16.03 25.39 -7.22
C PHE A 221 17.37 25.75 -6.55
N GLU A 222 18.37 26.13 -7.34
CA GLU A 222 19.67 26.57 -6.82
C GLU A 222 19.55 27.87 -6.00
N ARG A 223 18.76 28.84 -6.46
CA ARG A 223 18.49 30.08 -5.71
C ARG A 223 17.79 29.79 -4.38
N GLN A 224 16.77 28.93 -4.37
CA GLN A 224 16.06 28.54 -3.15
C GLN A 224 16.97 27.78 -2.16
N TYR A 225 17.85 26.92 -2.66
CA TYR A 225 18.83 26.23 -1.83
C TYR A 225 19.84 27.20 -1.19
N GLN A 226 20.35 28.16 -1.97
CA GLN A 226 21.25 29.19 -1.48
C GLN A 226 20.60 30.10 -0.43
N GLU A 227 19.33 30.48 -0.62
CA GLU A 227 18.56 31.25 0.37
C GLU A 227 18.39 30.49 1.68
N ARG A 228 18.11 29.19 1.63
CA ARG A 228 17.99 28.34 2.83
C ARG A 228 19.30 28.28 3.61
N LEU A 229 20.43 28.07 2.92
CA LEU A 229 21.76 28.08 3.53
C LEU A 229 22.10 29.45 4.14
N LYS A 230 21.72 30.54 3.47
CA LYS A 230 21.92 31.90 3.97
C LYS A 230 21.11 32.14 5.25
N ASN A 231 19.84 31.74 5.26
CA ASN A 231 18.97 31.86 6.42
C ASN A 231 19.45 31.01 7.60
N GLU A 232 19.95 29.80 7.35
CA GLU A 232 20.57 28.96 8.40
C GLU A 232 21.84 29.60 8.97
N ARG A 233 22.67 30.23 8.12
CA ARG A 233 23.87 30.95 8.58
C ARG A 233 23.50 32.17 9.43
N ILE A 234 22.49 32.93 9.01
CA ILE A 234 21.97 34.08 9.77
C ILE A 234 21.40 33.61 11.11
N ALA A 235 20.59 32.54 11.12
CA ALA A 235 20.03 31.97 12.36
C ALA A 235 21.14 31.48 13.32
N LYS A 236 22.18 30.82 12.80
CA LYS A 236 23.35 30.41 13.60
C LYS A 236 24.13 31.61 14.15
N ALA A 237 24.27 32.68 13.36
CA ALA A 237 24.94 33.90 13.82
C ALA A 237 24.13 34.62 14.90
N MET A 238 22.81 34.73 14.74
CA MET A 238 21.90 35.31 15.73
C MET A 238 21.90 34.53 17.05
N LYS A 239 21.94 33.20 16.98
CA LYS A 239 22.06 32.33 18.16
C LYS A 239 23.39 32.54 18.89
N LYS A 240 24.49 32.66 18.13
CA LYS A 240 25.83 32.90 18.69
C LYS A 240 25.97 34.28 19.36
N THR A 241 25.25 35.30 18.88
CA THR A 241 25.21 36.63 19.51
C THR A 241 24.32 36.69 20.77
N GLN A 242 23.30 35.84 20.86
CA GLN A 242 22.48 35.71 22.08
C GLN A 242 23.24 34.98 23.21
N ASP A 243 24.12 34.02 22.86
CA ASP A 243 24.91 33.27 23.83
C ASP A 243 26.15 34.04 24.37
N SER A 244 26.49 35.21 23.80
CA SER A 244 27.73 35.96 24.13
C SER A 244 27.53 37.25 24.95
N ALA A 245 26.33 37.56 25.46
CA ALA A 245 26.11 38.74 26.30
C ALA A 245 26.44 38.44 27.79
N PRO A 246 27.41 39.12 28.44
CA PRO A 246 27.74 38.86 29.84
C PRO A 246 26.75 39.58 30.78
N SER A 247 26.06 38.81 31.62
CA SER A 247 25.26 39.31 32.75
C SER A 247 26.18 39.92 33.82
N LYS A 248 26.32 41.24 33.84
CA LYS A 248 26.86 41.96 35.01
C LYS A 248 25.72 42.36 35.94
N SER A 249 25.54 41.62 37.02
CA SER A 249 24.91 42.12 38.25
C SER A 249 25.87 41.86 39.41
N LYS A 250 26.60 42.91 39.82
CA LYS A 250 27.34 42.98 41.08
C LYS A 250 26.36 43.36 42.19
N HIS A 251 26.36 42.61 43.29
CA HIS A 251 25.94 43.09 44.60
C HIS A 251 26.87 42.51 45.67
N PRO A 252 27.59 43.35 46.45
CA PRO A 252 27.79 43.10 47.86
C PRO A 252 26.53 43.49 48.67
#